data_AF-A0A8H4A5V0-F1
#
_entry.id   AF-A0A8H4A5V0-F1
#
_cell.length_a   1.000
_cell.length_b   1.000
_cell.length_c   1.000
_cell.angle_alpha   90.00
_cell.angle_beta   90.00
_cell.angle_gamma   90.00
#
_symmetry.space_group_name_H-M   'P 1'
#
loop_
_entity.id
_entity.type
_entity.pdbx_description
1 polymer ?
#
loop_
_entity_poly.entity_id
_entity_poly.type
_entity_poly.pdbx_seq_one_letter_code
_entity_poly.pdbx_strand_id
1 'polypeptide(L)'
;MQSKGLITTPIPTKTKKRNEITNKRERAIIDALARIDRSKEVDLCYVLDCTGSMGGHLAAAKDCILQVINHIKNTNPCLKIRVGFCGYRDYNDNPNLQTFDFTSSFEKFQQNLARVIATGGGDDPEDVFGGLNAAINHLSWNDGTRVLLHIGDNPPHGRRFTRFTDLEDDYPNGDPYGFTAESVLEKMRSERILYFFGKITENTNEMIRIFRSIIGDFPVFDLVGGDPIQLINKFINATTSSIISSVSLTSTIGSRTNDVLSSRQKININPNVPKWRYISEQDGIALCYYTFNNLTELKDRRFFRKDRLYSRDYHFKIAPQPFSSGVEKCAYFAISVNNNGPSEKMVMKKYIQNASANNFERYLEAVESSTVANHLSGKFNSIAKRKNVPFVNFLCASLVRVVFNSRTHYYILEEELQNVEFKRFNTNSGIITLARPVLEAFAHFTYEHTKGYLVVCDLQGIELDDEYLLTDPAIHCIDNSRFGHTNLGRQGINKCFLANHKCNHVCKRFGLKPTNR
;
A
#
# COMPACT_ATOMS: atom_id res chain seq x y z
N MET A 1 -41.66 53.95 -13.55
CA MET A 1 -41.80 52.48 -13.64
C MET A 1 -40.71 51.97 -14.59
N GLN A 2 -39.57 51.50 -14.06
CA GLN A 2 -38.52 50.86 -14.86
C GLN A 2 -38.50 49.37 -14.53
N SER A 3 -38.70 48.54 -15.55
CA SER A 3 -38.68 47.08 -15.50
C SER A 3 -37.23 46.59 -15.36
N LYS A 4 -36.95 45.90 -14.24
CA LYS A 4 -35.70 45.13 -14.07
C LYS A 4 -35.80 43.83 -14.86
N GLY A 5 -35.03 43.72 -15.94
CA GLY A 5 -34.86 42.47 -16.68
C GLY A 5 -34.13 41.41 -15.84
N LEU A 6 -34.72 40.23 -15.72
CA LEU A 6 -34.05 39.04 -15.19
C LEU A 6 -32.91 38.63 -16.13
N ILE A 7 -31.68 38.63 -15.62
CA ILE A 7 -30.53 38.01 -16.28
C ILE A 7 -30.65 36.50 -16.06
N THR A 8 -31.12 35.77 -17.08
CA THR A 8 -31.08 34.32 -17.12
C THR A 8 -29.69 33.87 -17.58
N THR A 9 -28.90 33.30 -16.67
CA THR A 9 -27.64 32.64 -17.05
C THR A 9 -27.95 31.40 -17.91
N PRO A 10 -27.31 31.20 -19.07
CA PRO A 10 -27.62 30.06 -19.93
C PRO A 10 -27.22 28.73 -19.28
N ILE A 11 -28.15 27.78 -19.24
CA ILE A 11 -27.88 26.40 -18.79
C ILE A 11 -26.96 25.73 -19.84
N PRO A 12 -25.81 25.15 -19.44
CA PRO A 12 -24.89 24.51 -20.38
C PRO A 12 -25.56 23.35 -21.13
N THR A 13 -25.36 23.28 -22.45
CA THR A 13 -25.85 22.16 -23.27
C THR A 13 -25.24 20.82 -22.83
N LYS A 14 -25.97 19.70 -23.03
CA LYS A 14 -25.51 18.34 -22.64
C LYS A 14 -24.11 18.00 -23.20
N THR A 15 -23.81 18.45 -24.41
CA THR A 15 -22.50 18.25 -25.07
C THR A 15 -21.38 19.02 -24.38
N LYS A 16 -21.61 20.29 -24.01
CA LYS A 16 -20.64 21.11 -23.29
C LYS A 16 -20.30 20.52 -21.91
N LYS A 17 -21.33 20.07 -21.17
CA LYS A 17 -21.17 19.39 -19.87
C LYS A 17 -20.39 18.07 -19.97
N ARG A 18 -20.60 17.29 -21.04
CA ARG A 18 -19.87 16.04 -21.29
C ARG A 18 -18.39 16.28 -21.61
N ASN A 19 -18.09 17.31 -22.39
CA ASN A 19 -16.71 17.69 -22.70
C ASN A 19 -15.96 18.19 -21.46
N GLU A 20 -16.62 18.98 -20.61
CA GLU A 20 -16.04 19.44 -19.33
C GLU A 20 -15.69 18.29 -18.38
N ILE A 21 -16.58 17.30 -18.23
CA ILE A 21 -16.33 16.10 -17.41
C ILE A 21 -15.16 15.29 -17.94
N THR A 22 -15.07 15.11 -19.26
CA THR A 22 -13.98 14.39 -19.92
C THR A 22 -12.64 15.09 -19.69
N ASN A 23 -12.58 16.41 -19.90
CA ASN A 23 -11.39 17.21 -19.65
C ASN A 23 -10.96 17.24 -18.18
N LYS A 24 -11.92 17.16 -17.24
CA LYS A 24 -11.63 17.05 -15.80
C LYS A 24 -11.03 15.67 -15.49
N ARG A 25 -11.55 14.61 -16.09
CA ARG A 25 -11.07 13.24 -15.88
C ARG A 25 -9.65 13.07 -16.41
N GLU A 26 -9.37 13.58 -17.60
CA GLU A 26 -8.03 13.53 -18.20
C GLU A 26 -7.00 14.26 -17.33
N ARG A 27 -7.33 15.46 -16.84
CA ARG A 27 -6.47 16.19 -15.88
C ARG A 27 -6.22 15.39 -14.61
N ALA A 28 -7.26 14.78 -14.02
CA ALA A 28 -7.10 13.94 -12.84
C ALA A 28 -6.19 12.72 -13.09
N ILE A 29 -6.23 12.12 -14.29
CA ILE A 29 -5.32 11.03 -14.69
C ILE A 29 -3.88 11.54 -14.80
N ILE A 30 -3.66 12.68 -15.45
CA ILE A 30 -2.33 13.30 -15.60
C ILE A 30 -1.73 13.59 -14.21
N ASP A 31 -2.51 14.20 -13.32
CA ASP A 31 -2.07 14.51 -11.96
C ASP A 31 -1.75 13.25 -11.16
N ALA A 32 -2.56 12.19 -11.30
CA ALA A 32 -2.33 10.90 -10.65
C ALA A 32 -1.04 10.23 -11.17
N LEU A 33 -0.83 10.22 -12.48
CA LEU A 33 0.38 9.67 -13.08
C LEU A 33 1.62 10.47 -12.70
N ALA A 34 1.54 11.80 -12.63
CA ALA A 34 2.63 12.63 -12.16
C ALA A 34 2.99 12.35 -10.68
N ARG A 35 1.98 12.07 -9.83
CA ARG A 35 2.23 11.61 -8.44
C ARG A 35 2.90 10.23 -8.41
N ILE A 36 2.41 9.29 -9.23
CA ILE A 36 3.00 7.94 -9.34
C ILE A 36 4.45 8.02 -9.83
N ASP A 37 4.72 8.81 -10.86
CA ASP A 37 6.08 8.97 -11.39
C ASP A 37 7.01 9.58 -10.34
N ARG A 38 6.57 10.59 -9.57
CA ARG A 38 7.36 11.12 -8.43
C ARG A 38 7.58 10.09 -7.32
N SER A 39 6.58 9.28 -6.98
CA SER A 39 6.75 8.23 -5.95
C SER A 39 7.71 7.12 -6.37
N LYS A 40 8.05 7.00 -7.66
CA LYS A 40 9.06 6.02 -8.12
C LYS A 40 10.49 6.52 -7.92
N GLU A 41 10.68 7.80 -7.64
CA GLU A 41 11.97 8.35 -7.19
C GLU A 41 12.09 8.07 -5.69
N VAL A 42 12.95 7.12 -5.33
CA VAL A 42 13.08 6.62 -3.95
C VAL A 42 14.46 6.98 -3.41
N ASP A 43 14.46 7.69 -2.29
CA ASP A 43 15.65 7.85 -1.46
C ASP A 43 15.54 6.89 -0.28
N LEU A 44 16.50 5.97 -0.20
CA LEU A 44 16.60 4.98 0.86
C LEU A 44 17.84 5.28 1.71
N CYS A 45 17.63 5.73 2.94
CA CYS A 45 18.71 5.93 3.90
C CYS A 45 18.75 4.77 4.89
N TYR A 46 19.93 4.17 5.05
CA TYR A 46 20.21 3.26 6.15
C TYR A 46 20.82 4.06 7.30
N VAL A 47 20.21 3.99 8.48
CA VAL A 47 20.81 4.47 9.73
C VAL A 47 21.20 3.25 10.52
N LEU A 48 22.49 3.13 10.84
CA LEU A 48 23.04 1.88 11.34
C LEU A 48 23.93 2.13 12.56
N ASP A 49 23.66 1.37 13.60
CA ASP A 49 24.56 1.22 14.72
C ASP A 49 25.90 0.59 14.27
N CYS A 50 26.99 1.30 14.54
CA CYS A 50 28.34 0.94 14.15
C CYS A 50 29.30 0.77 15.35
N THR A 51 28.78 0.51 16.55
CA THR A 51 29.62 0.25 17.73
C THR A 51 30.17 -1.17 17.76
N GLY A 52 31.06 -1.44 18.73
CA GLY A 52 31.73 -2.73 18.88
C GLY A 52 30.76 -3.92 19.03
N SER A 53 29.63 -3.74 19.72
CA SER A 53 28.60 -4.79 19.92
C SER A 53 28.05 -5.30 18.59
N MET A 54 27.94 -4.41 17.60
CA MET A 54 27.49 -4.71 16.25
C MET A 54 28.53 -5.47 15.41
N GLY A 55 29.74 -5.74 15.92
CA GLY A 55 30.82 -6.40 15.16
C GLY A 55 30.41 -7.69 14.46
N GLY A 56 29.70 -8.59 15.16
CA GLY A 56 29.20 -9.85 14.59
C GLY A 56 28.03 -9.66 13.60
N HIS A 57 27.32 -8.54 13.68
CA HIS A 57 26.12 -8.25 12.90
C HIS A 57 26.38 -7.32 11.71
N LEU A 58 27.43 -6.50 11.75
CA LEU A 58 27.70 -5.46 10.76
C LEU A 58 27.99 -6.04 9.38
N ALA A 59 28.79 -7.10 9.29
CA ALA A 59 29.07 -7.76 8.00
C ALA A 59 27.78 -8.31 7.37
N ALA A 60 26.93 -8.95 8.18
CA ALA A 60 25.63 -9.47 7.74
C ALA A 60 24.68 -8.33 7.31
N ALA A 61 24.61 -7.24 8.10
CA ALA A 61 23.81 -6.07 7.77
C ALA A 61 24.24 -5.44 6.44
N LYS A 62 25.55 -5.28 6.21
CA LYS A 62 26.10 -4.74 4.95
C LYS A 62 25.75 -5.62 3.75
N ASP A 63 25.87 -6.93 3.87
CA ASP A 63 25.50 -7.86 2.80
C ASP A 63 23.99 -7.81 2.51
N CYS A 64 23.16 -7.82 3.56
CA CYS A 64 21.71 -7.69 3.45
C CYS A 64 21.29 -6.40 2.71
N ILE A 65 21.91 -5.28 3.05
CA ILE A 65 21.68 -3.99 2.38
C ILE A 65 21.93 -4.10 0.87
N LEU A 66 23.04 -4.72 0.46
CA LEU A 66 23.36 -4.88 -0.96
C LEU A 66 22.38 -5.83 -1.67
N GLN A 67 21.97 -6.91 -1.00
CA GLN A 67 20.99 -7.86 -1.52
C GLN A 67 19.61 -7.22 -1.72
N VAL A 68 19.15 -6.37 -0.80
CA VAL A 68 17.90 -5.61 -0.93
C VAL A 68 17.90 -4.76 -2.20
N ILE A 69 18.98 -4.00 -2.42
CA ILE A 69 19.08 -3.10 -3.58
C ILE A 69 18.99 -3.90 -4.88
N ASN A 70 19.68 -5.05 -4.94
CA ASN A 70 19.63 -5.94 -6.10
C ASN A 70 18.25 -6.58 -6.29
N HIS A 71 17.61 -7.02 -5.21
CA HIS A 71 16.27 -7.60 -5.25
C HIS A 71 15.26 -6.60 -5.83
N ILE A 72 15.26 -5.36 -5.35
CA ILE A 72 14.29 -4.35 -5.80
C ILE A 72 14.54 -3.96 -7.25
N LYS A 73 15.79 -3.79 -7.69
CA LYS A 73 16.11 -3.55 -9.11
C LYS A 73 15.57 -4.63 -10.04
N ASN A 74 15.57 -5.88 -9.60
CA ASN A 74 15.10 -7.01 -10.38
C ASN A 74 13.57 -7.09 -10.43
N THR A 75 12.92 -6.95 -9.27
CA THR A 75 11.46 -7.09 -9.09
C THR A 75 10.68 -5.84 -9.54
N ASN A 76 11.21 -4.65 -9.29
CA ASN A 76 10.58 -3.36 -9.57
C ASN A 76 11.54 -2.41 -10.32
N PRO A 77 11.90 -2.71 -11.58
CA PRO A 77 12.85 -1.92 -12.37
C PRO A 77 12.40 -0.48 -12.65
N CYS A 78 11.12 -0.17 -12.45
CA CYS A 78 10.61 1.20 -12.60
C CYS A 78 10.97 2.13 -11.42
N LEU A 79 11.48 1.60 -10.30
CA LEU A 79 11.94 2.39 -9.16
C LEU A 79 13.35 2.93 -9.41
N LYS A 80 13.50 4.25 -9.26
CA LYS A 80 14.79 4.94 -9.34
C LYS A 80 15.28 5.18 -7.93
N ILE A 81 16.16 4.30 -7.46
CA ILE A 81 16.63 4.31 -6.08
C ILE A 81 17.96 5.05 -5.99
N ARG A 82 18.03 6.03 -5.09
CA ARG A 82 19.30 6.52 -4.55
C ARG A 82 19.45 6.02 -3.12
N VAL A 83 20.66 5.61 -2.76
CA VAL A 83 20.93 5.05 -1.44
C VAL A 83 21.89 5.96 -0.69
N GLY A 84 21.52 6.30 0.54
CA GLY A 84 22.32 7.06 1.51
C GLY A 84 22.59 6.20 2.75
N PHE A 85 23.55 6.63 3.55
CA PHE A 85 23.94 5.90 4.76
C PHE A 85 24.35 6.87 5.87
N CYS A 86 23.98 6.57 7.10
CA CYS A 86 24.42 7.25 8.30
C CYS A 86 24.75 6.20 9.37
N GLY A 87 26.04 5.98 9.61
CA GLY A 87 26.51 5.20 10.74
C GLY A 87 26.64 6.08 11.96
N TYR A 88 26.13 5.63 13.11
CA TYR A 88 26.34 6.28 14.40
C TYR A 88 27.03 5.31 15.37
N ARG A 89 27.62 5.89 16.41
CA ARG A 89 28.29 5.20 17.53
C ARG A 89 27.98 5.95 18.82
N ASP A 90 28.81 5.86 19.84
CA ASP A 90 28.69 6.67 21.05
C ASP A 90 29.39 8.05 20.88
N TYR A 91 29.05 9.03 21.71
CA TYR A 91 29.54 10.40 21.67
C TYR A 91 31.06 10.53 21.80
N ASN A 92 31.68 9.62 22.54
CA ASN A 92 33.12 9.63 22.81
C ASN A 92 33.94 8.97 21.69
N ASP A 93 33.28 8.43 20.67
CA ASP A 93 33.95 7.76 19.56
C ASP A 93 34.45 8.73 18.49
N ASN A 94 35.50 8.30 17.78
CA ASN A 94 36.06 9.05 16.66
C ASN A 94 36.24 8.17 15.41
N PRO A 95 35.44 8.38 14.34
CA PRO A 95 34.31 9.30 14.28
C PRO A 95 33.06 8.72 14.96
N ASN A 96 32.34 9.54 15.74
CA ASN A 96 31.03 9.17 16.28
C ASN A 96 29.98 9.01 15.17
N LEU A 97 30.02 9.87 14.15
CA LEU A 97 29.11 9.82 12.99
C LEU A 97 29.87 9.61 11.67
N GLN A 98 29.35 8.75 10.80
CA GLN A 98 29.86 8.52 9.46
C GLN A 98 28.73 8.54 8.43
N THR A 99 28.67 9.62 7.63
CA THR A 99 27.62 9.80 6.62
C THR A 99 28.13 9.60 5.20
N PHE A 100 27.30 9.02 4.35
CA PHE A 100 27.48 8.97 2.91
C PHE A 100 26.19 9.46 2.23
N ASP A 101 26.34 10.51 1.42
CA ASP A 101 25.21 11.11 0.72
C ASP A 101 24.62 10.19 -0.36
N PHE A 102 23.38 10.49 -0.77
CA PHE A 102 22.61 9.72 -1.72
C PHE A 102 23.33 9.54 -3.06
N THR A 103 23.42 8.29 -3.51
CA THR A 103 23.97 7.94 -4.82
C THR A 103 23.08 6.93 -5.55
N SER A 104 22.94 7.10 -6.87
CA SER A 104 22.32 6.09 -7.75
C SER A 104 23.34 5.03 -8.23
N SER A 105 24.64 5.28 -8.06
CA SER A 105 25.70 4.31 -8.36
C SER A 105 25.81 3.28 -7.24
N PHE A 106 25.45 2.04 -7.57
CA PHE A 106 25.56 0.90 -6.67
C PHE A 106 27.02 0.59 -6.31
N GLU A 107 27.92 0.69 -7.28
CA GLU A 107 29.36 0.48 -7.08
C GLU A 107 29.94 1.49 -6.09
N LYS A 108 29.60 2.78 -6.24
CA LYS A 108 30.02 3.83 -5.31
C LYS A 108 29.47 3.58 -3.91
N PHE A 109 28.20 3.18 -3.80
CA PHE A 109 27.59 2.87 -2.51
C PHE A 109 28.26 1.66 -1.85
N GLN A 110 28.53 0.59 -2.61
CA GLN A 110 29.23 -0.59 -2.12
C GLN A 110 30.64 -0.26 -1.63
N GLN A 111 31.39 0.59 -2.35
CA GLN A 111 32.71 1.06 -1.92
C GLN A 111 32.65 1.89 -0.64
N ASN A 112 31.65 2.77 -0.50
CA ASN A 112 31.43 3.54 0.72
C ASN A 112 31.11 2.62 1.90
N LEU A 113 30.15 1.71 1.71
CA LEU A 113 29.70 0.78 2.74
C LEU A 113 30.84 -0.15 3.18
N ALA A 114 31.71 -0.59 2.25
CA ALA A 114 32.88 -1.40 2.57
C ALA A 114 33.79 -0.75 3.63
N ARG A 115 33.87 0.59 3.67
CA ARG A 115 34.69 1.37 4.63
C ARG A 115 34.08 1.50 6.02
N VAL A 116 32.82 1.10 6.21
CA VAL A 116 32.16 1.10 7.51
C VAL A 116 32.66 -0.09 8.33
N ILE A 117 33.19 0.19 9.51
CA ILE A 117 33.69 -0.78 10.49
C ILE A 117 33.01 -0.56 11.84
N ALA A 118 32.79 -1.65 12.56
CA ALA A 118 32.28 -1.63 13.93
C ALA A 118 33.45 -1.33 14.87
N THR A 119 33.38 -0.20 15.57
CA THR A 119 34.43 0.29 16.45
C THR A 119 33.81 1.16 17.51
N GLY A 120 34.51 1.37 18.62
CA GLY A 120 34.01 2.27 19.66
C GLY A 120 32.96 1.62 20.56
N GLY A 121 32.20 2.48 21.22
CA GLY A 121 31.28 2.19 22.31
C GLY A 121 31.80 2.72 23.65
N GLY A 122 31.00 2.53 24.69
CA GLY A 122 31.31 2.96 26.05
C GLY A 122 30.37 2.29 27.04
N ASP A 123 29.35 3.03 27.45
CA ASP A 123 28.15 2.50 28.07
C ASP A 123 27.23 1.81 27.03
N ASP A 124 26.12 1.24 27.48
CA ASP A 124 25.27 0.44 26.57
C ASP A 124 24.44 1.29 25.58
N PRO A 125 23.78 2.40 25.97
CA PRO A 125 23.07 3.25 25.03
C PRO A 125 24.01 3.98 24.07
N GLU A 126 23.45 4.47 22.95
CA GLU A 126 24.24 5.00 21.83
C GLU A 126 23.74 6.38 21.35
N ASP A 127 24.51 7.08 20.49
CA ASP A 127 24.15 8.36 19.85
C ASP A 127 23.11 8.18 18.71
N VAL A 128 21.99 7.51 19.03
CA VAL A 128 20.89 7.28 18.09
C VAL A 128 20.31 8.59 17.58
N PHE A 129 20.21 9.62 18.43
CA PHE A 129 19.64 10.91 18.04
C PHE A 129 20.57 11.71 17.15
N GLY A 130 21.89 11.72 17.39
CA GLY A 130 22.87 12.29 16.47
C GLY A 130 22.85 11.59 15.13
N GLY A 131 22.77 10.25 15.12
CA GLY A 131 22.62 9.45 13.90
C GLY A 131 21.38 9.80 13.08
N LEU A 132 20.20 9.80 13.71
CA LEU A 132 18.95 10.17 13.04
C LEU A 132 18.96 11.63 12.59
N ASN A 133 19.44 12.55 13.42
CA ASN A 133 19.51 13.98 13.10
C ASN A 133 20.45 14.25 11.90
N ALA A 134 21.60 13.57 11.84
CA ALA A 134 22.52 13.67 10.71
C ALA A 134 21.89 13.08 9.43
N ALA A 135 21.22 11.94 9.51
CA ALA A 135 20.49 11.37 8.37
C ALA A 135 19.42 12.32 7.82
N ILE A 136 18.71 13.03 8.70
CA ILE A 136 17.63 13.96 8.32
C ILE A 136 18.18 15.26 7.71
N ASN A 137 19.22 15.84 8.32
CA ASN A 137 19.65 17.21 7.99
C ASN A 137 20.91 17.30 7.12
N HIS A 138 21.77 16.27 7.09
CA HIS A 138 23.04 16.31 6.36
C HIS A 138 22.98 15.61 4.99
N LEU A 139 21.97 14.79 4.74
CA LEU A 139 21.81 14.08 3.47
C LEU A 139 20.90 14.85 2.50
N SER A 140 21.20 14.78 1.19
CA SER A 140 20.51 15.55 0.14
C SER A 140 19.22 14.87 -0.37
N TRP A 141 18.21 14.77 0.51
CA TRP A 141 16.91 14.18 0.18
C TRP A 141 16.19 14.89 -0.99
N ASN A 142 15.74 14.12 -1.97
CA ASN A 142 14.92 14.56 -3.11
C ASN A 142 13.43 14.64 -2.74
N ASP A 143 12.64 15.34 -3.58
CA ASP A 143 11.17 15.32 -3.49
C ASP A 143 10.63 14.08 -4.21
N GLY A 144 10.40 13.02 -3.43
CA GLY A 144 9.98 11.70 -3.88
C GLY A 144 9.52 10.85 -2.69
N THR A 145 9.75 9.54 -2.74
CA THR A 145 9.54 8.65 -1.59
C THR A 145 10.81 8.61 -0.74
N ARG A 146 10.72 9.07 0.51
CA ARG A 146 11.84 9.14 1.47
C ARG A 146 11.67 8.05 2.52
N VAL A 147 12.61 7.11 2.57
CA VAL A 147 12.58 5.97 3.51
C VAL A 147 13.84 5.98 4.35
N LEU A 148 13.69 5.92 5.66
CA LEU A 148 14.78 5.74 6.62
C LEU A 148 14.59 4.39 7.31
N LEU A 149 15.54 3.48 7.08
CA LEU A 149 15.61 2.20 7.77
C LEU A 149 16.69 2.29 8.85
N HIS A 150 16.26 2.34 10.10
CA HIS A 150 17.12 2.37 11.27
C HIS A 150 17.33 0.95 11.80
N ILE A 151 18.58 0.57 12.05
CA ILE A 151 18.97 -0.74 12.55
C ILE A 151 19.94 -0.52 13.71
N GLY A 152 19.62 -1.10 14.87
CA GLY A 152 20.46 -1.02 16.05
C GLY A 152 20.06 -2.04 17.11
N ASP A 153 21.00 -2.34 18.00
CA ASP A 153 20.86 -3.26 19.12
C ASP A 153 20.62 -2.55 20.46
N ASN A 154 21.00 -1.27 20.61
CA ASN A 154 20.79 -0.51 21.83
C ASN A 154 19.93 0.77 21.65
N PRO A 155 19.28 1.26 22.73
CA PRO A 155 18.45 2.47 22.70
C PRO A 155 19.32 3.77 22.74
N PRO A 156 18.72 4.96 22.52
CA PRO A 156 19.36 6.24 22.83
C PRO A 156 19.59 6.40 24.34
N HIS A 157 20.59 7.23 24.70
CA HIS A 157 20.80 7.66 26.08
C HIS A 157 19.59 8.36 26.72
N GLY A 158 19.52 8.25 28.04
CA GLY A 158 18.56 8.91 28.89
C GLY A 158 17.66 7.92 29.62
N ARG A 159 17.43 8.17 30.93
CA ARG A 159 16.61 7.32 31.82
C ARG A 159 15.24 6.96 31.26
N ARG A 160 14.68 7.81 30.39
CA ARG A 160 13.39 7.54 29.75
C ARG A 160 13.42 6.26 28.90
N PHE A 161 14.56 5.93 28.31
CA PHE A 161 14.76 4.77 27.45
C PHE A 161 15.33 3.57 28.20
N THR A 162 16.16 3.81 29.21
CA THR A 162 16.89 2.77 29.96
C THR A 162 16.20 2.32 31.25
N ARG A 163 15.13 2.99 31.70
CA ARG A 163 14.47 2.72 33.00
C ARG A 163 14.02 1.27 33.23
N PHE A 164 13.69 0.53 32.17
CA PHE A 164 13.17 -0.84 32.25
C PHE A 164 14.18 -1.89 31.77
N THR A 165 15.45 -1.51 31.71
CA THR A 165 16.55 -2.35 31.25
C THR A 165 17.65 -2.36 32.31
N ASP A 166 18.52 -3.36 32.28
CA ASP A 166 19.69 -3.44 33.16
C ASP A 166 20.92 -2.73 32.53
N LEU A 167 20.70 -1.88 31.53
CA LEU A 167 21.73 -1.15 30.81
C LEU A 167 22.37 -0.06 31.67
N GLU A 168 23.69 0.05 31.61
CA GLU A 168 24.43 1.16 32.21
C GLU A 168 24.41 2.37 31.26
N ASP A 169 24.12 3.57 31.77
CA ASP A 169 23.94 4.79 30.97
C ASP A 169 24.74 5.94 31.60
N ASP A 170 25.81 6.35 30.93
CA ASP A 170 26.70 7.44 31.33
C ASP A 170 26.07 8.82 31.07
N TYR A 171 25.01 8.87 30.26
CA TYR A 171 24.25 10.08 29.93
C TYR A 171 22.78 9.96 30.33
N PRO A 172 22.47 9.73 31.63
CA PRO A 172 21.10 9.44 32.09
C PRO A 172 20.14 10.62 31.94
N ASN A 173 20.65 11.83 31.74
CA ASN A 173 19.86 13.03 31.49
C ASN A 173 19.51 13.23 30.00
N GLY A 174 19.95 12.32 29.12
CA GLY A 174 19.74 12.35 27.68
C GLY A 174 20.95 12.89 26.91
N ASP A 175 20.70 13.19 25.64
CA ASP A 175 21.71 13.64 24.67
C ASP A 175 22.45 14.92 25.14
N PRO A 176 23.81 14.92 25.14
CA PRO A 176 24.63 16.02 25.64
C PRO A 176 24.60 17.26 24.72
N TYR A 177 24.17 17.11 23.46
CA TYR A 177 23.98 18.20 22.50
C TYR A 177 22.54 18.75 22.50
N GLY A 178 21.66 18.19 23.35
CA GLY A 178 20.30 18.65 23.55
C GLY A 178 19.28 18.10 22.55
N PHE A 179 19.63 17.07 21.77
CA PHE A 179 18.63 16.42 20.91
C PHE A 179 17.63 15.61 21.74
N THR A 180 16.34 15.84 21.49
CA THR A 180 15.27 15.06 22.11
C THR A 180 14.58 14.18 21.08
N ALA A 181 13.99 13.06 21.51
CA ALA A 181 13.16 12.22 20.65
C ALA A 181 12.06 13.03 19.95
N GLU A 182 11.41 13.94 20.69
CA GLU A 182 10.40 14.84 20.14
C GLU A 182 10.99 15.69 19.01
N SER A 183 12.10 16.39 19.25
CA SER A 183 12.70 17.28 18.25
C SER A 183 13.11 16.55 16.95
N VAL A 184 13.78 15.40 17.08
CA VAL A 184 14.32 14.65 15.94
C VAL A 184 13.20 13.95 15.17
N LEU A 185 12.28 13.27 15.86
CA LEU A 185 11.24 12.49 15.21
C LEU A 185 10.14 13.37 14.62
N GLU A 186 9.79 14.50 15.25
CA GLU A 186 8.86 15.46 14.66
C GLU A 186 9.46 16.14 13.43
N LYS A 187 10.76 16.45 13.46
CA LYS A 187 11.48 16.95 12.28
C LYS A 187 11.44 15.93 11.16
N MET A 188 11.79 14.66 11.43
CA MET A 188 11.69 13.56 10.46
C MET A 188 10.31 13.45 9.82
N ARG A 189 9.25 13.54 10.65
CA ARG A 189 7.85 13.53 10.20
C ARG A 189 7.52 14.75 9.33
N SER A 190 8.00 15.94 9.71
CA SER A 190 7.80 17.17 8.92
C SER A 190 8.50 17.14 7.56
N GLU A 191 9.66 16.46 7.49
CA GLU A 191 10.42 16.20 6.27
C GLU A 191 9.88 15.00 5.47
N ARG A 192 8.77 14.40 5.93
CA ARG A 192 8.05 13.29 5.27
C ARG A 192 8.93 12.06 5.04
N ILE A 193 9.87 11.83 5.95
CA ILE A 193 10.72 10.64 5.95
C ILE A 193 9.98 9.52 6.68
N LEU A 194 9.74 8.41 5.98
CA LEU A 194 9.07 7.24 6.54
C LEU A 194 10.07 6.39 7.30
N TYR A 195 9.83 6.25 8.60
CA TYR A 195 10.71 5.55 9.53
C TYR A 195 10.34 4.07 9.66
N PHE A 196 11.36 3.22 9.67
CA PHE A 196 11.26 1.79 9.87
C PHE A 196 12.39 1.36 10.79
N PHE A 197 12.13 0.38 11.67
CA PHE A 197 13.13 -0.08 12.63
C PHE A 197 13.39 -1.59 12.51
N GLY A 198 14.66 -1.96 12.33
CA GLY A 198 15.14 -3.34 12.41
C GLY A 198 15.65 -3.62 13.81
N LYS A 199 14.85 -4.35 14.59
CA LYS A 199 15.12 -4.66 16.00
C LYS A 199 16.05 -5.87 16.11
N ILE A 200 17.23 -5.69 16.71
CA ILE A 200 18.21 -6.77 16.92
C ILE A 200 18.11 -7.38 18.32
N THR A 201 17.65 -6.62 19.32
CA THR A 201 17.51 -7.06 20.71
C THR A 201 16.22 -6.52 21.35
N GLU A 202 15.86 -7.04 22.52
CA GLU A 202 14.72 -6.54 23.31
C GLU A 202 15.01 -5.20 24.01
N ASN A 203 16.28 -4.76 24.09
CA ASN A 203 16.69 -3.52 24.77
C ASN A 203 16.04 -2.27 24.16
N THR A 204 15.67 -2.34 22.89
CA THR A 204 15.07 -1.23 22.13
C THR A 204 13.54 -1.15 22.26
N ASN A 205 12.89 -2.04 23.02
CA ASN A 205 11.44 -2.08 23.16
C ASN A 205 10.85 -0.77 23.69
N GLU A 206 11.48 -0.18 24.70
CA GLU A 206 10.99 1.07 25.31
C GLU A 206 11.18 2.26 24.35
N MET A 207 12.30 2.30 23.61
CA MET A 207 12.51 3.24 22.51
C MET A 207 11.38 3.13 21.48
N ILE A 208 11.05 1.91 21.02
CA ILE A 208 9.97 1.69 20.05
C ILE A 208 8.64 2.22 20.60
N ARG A 209 8.31 1.91 21.86
CA ARG A 209 7.08 2.37 22.52
C ARG A 209 7.00 3.91 22.55
N ILE A 210 8.10 4.57 22.91
CA ILE A 210 8.19 6.03 22.97
C ILE A 210 8.09 6.63 21.57
N PHE A 211 8.83 6.12 20.58
CA PHE A 211 8.79 6.63 19.22
C PHE A 211 7.36 6.51 18.64
N ARG A 212 6.67 5.40 18.90
CA ARG A 212 5.28 5.19 18.47
C ARG A 212 4.32 6.21 19.08
N SER A 213 4.60 6.68 20.30
CA SER A 213 3.81 7.73 20.94
C SER A 213 3.98 9.11 20.29
N ILE A 214 5.10 9.35 19.61
CA ILE A 214 5.44 10.65 19.00
C ILE A 214 5.03 10.69 17.52
N ILE A 215 5.45 9.71 16.73
CA ILE A 215 5.24 9.70 15.26
C ILE A 215 4.14 8.75 14.80
N GLY A 216 3.46 8.09 15.75
CA GLY A 216 2.46 7.06 15.45
C GLY A 216 3.09 5.70 15.18
N ASP A 217 2.25 4.73 14.84
CA ASP A 217 2.71 3.37 14.57
C ASP A 217 3.60 3.30 13.33
N PHE A 218 4.73 2.60 13.44
CA PHE A 218 5.65 2.32 12.35
C PHE A 218 6.04 0.84 12.36
N PRO A 219 6.41 0.27 11.21
CA PRO A 219 6.78 -1.14 11.15
C PRO A 219 8.12 -1.39 11.84
N VAL A 220 8.11 -2.43 12.66
CA VAL A 220 9.28 -2.98 13.34
C VAL A 220 9.50 -4.38 12.80
N PHE A 221 10.74 -4.71 12.48
CA PHE A 221 11.13 -6.01 11.97
C PHE A 221 12.06 -6.67 12.96
N ASP A 222 11.65 -7.79 13.52
CA ASP A 222 12.50 -8.58 14.42
C ASP A 222 13.58 -9.29 13.61
N LEU A 223 14.81 -8.80 13.78
CA LEU A 223 16.05 -9.38 13.26
C LEU A 223 16.74 -10.27 14.30
N VAL A 224 16.00 -10.67 15.34
CA VAL A 224 16.43 -11.57 16.42
C VAL A 224 16.27 -13.03 15.99
N GLY A 225 17.24 -13.88 16.34
CA GLY A 225 17.07 -15.33 16.48
C GLY A 225 16.78 -16.13 15.20
N GLY A 226 17.63 -17.11 14.91
CA GLY A 226 17.44 -18.06 13.81
C GLY A 226 18.69 -18.28 12.96
N ASP A 227 18.57 -19.16 11.98
CA ASP A 227 19.57 -19.36 10.94
C ASP A 227 19.89 -18.02 10.23
N PRO A 228 21.18 -17.62 10.08
CA PRO A 228 21.58 -16.41 9.37
C PRO A 228 20.89 -16.20 8.03
N ILE A 229 20.62 -17.27 7.28
CA ILE A 229 19.92 -17.21 5.99
C ILE A 229 18.46 -16.74 6.17
N GLN A 230 17.79 -17.15 7.24
CA GLN A 230 16.43 -16.70 7.53
C GLN A 230 16.39 -15.23 7.96
N LEU A 231 17.37 -14.77 8.74
CA LEU A 231 17.50 -13.35 9.10
C LEU A 231 17.72 -12.48 7.86
N ILE A 232 18.57 -12.91 6.93
CA ILE A 232 18.78 -12.22 5.64
C ILE A 232 17.46 -12.11 4.88
N ASN A 233 16.70 -13.20 4.76
CA ASN A 233 15.41 -13.18 4.08
C ASN A 233 14.38 -12.29 4.78
N LYS A 234 14.31 -12.32 6.12
CA LYS A 234 13.45 -11.42 6.90
C LYS A 234 13.80 -9.96 6.62
N PHE A 235 15.09 -9.60 6.64
CA PHE A 235 15.56 -8.25 6.36
C PHE A 235 15.23 -7.80 4.93
N ILE A 236 15.46 -8.68 3.94
CA ILE A 236 15.16 -8.38 2.54
C ILE A 236 13.67 -8.12 2.36
N ASN A 237 12.84 -9.00 2.90
CA ASN A 237 11.38 -8.89 2.83
C ASN A 237 10.89 -7.64 3.55
N ALA A 238 11.41 -7.36 4.74
CA ALA A 238 11.11 -6.18 5.53
C ALA A 238 11.41 -4.90 4.75
N THR A 239 12.66 -4.71 4.32
CA THR A 239 13.10 -3.49 3.64
C THR A 239 12.38 -3.31 2.30
N THR A 240 12.21 -4.40 1.54
CA THR A 240 11.46 -4.39 0.28
C THR A 240 10.01 -3.98 0.52
N SER A 241 9.36 -4.53 1.55
CA SER A 241 7.99 -4.18 1.94
C SER A 241 7.87 -2.74 2.39
N SER A 242 8.85 -2.22 3.13
CA SER A 242 8.91 -0.82 3.56
C SER A 242 8.92 0.14 2.38
N ILE A 243 9.81 -0.11 1.41
CA ILE A 243 9.95 0.72 0.22
C ILE A 243 8.67 0.65 -0.61
N ILE A 244 8.17 -0.55 -0.87
CA ILE A 244 6.98 -0.77 -1.68
C ILE A 244 5.74 -0.12 -1.04
N SER A 245 5.56 -0.28 0.27
CA SER A 245 4.46 0.34 1.01
C SER A 245 4.56 1.86 0.96
N SER A 246 5.77 2.40 1.09
CA SER A 246 6.06 3.83 1.01
C SER A 246 5.73 4.40 -0.37
N VAL A 247 6.14 3.73 -1.43
CA VAL A 247 5.82 4.11 -2.82
C VAL A 247 4.31 4.03 -3.06
N SER A 248 3.66 2.95 -2.62
CA SER A 248 2.20 2.81 -2.74
C SER A 248 1.46 3.94 -2.00
N LEU A 249 1.90 4.27 -0.78
CA LEU A 249 1.29 5.32 0.03
C LEU A 249 1.45 6.71 -0.61
N THR A 250 2.67 7.05 -1.00
CA THR A 250 3.01 8.35 -1.63
C THR A 250 2.38 8.51 -3.01
N SER A 251 2.20 7.41 -3.77
CA SER A 251 1.49 7.45 -5.06
C SER A 251 -0.01 7.77 -4.92
N THR A 252 -0.61 7.33 -3.81
CA THR A 252 -2.04 7.50 -3.53
C THR A 252 -2.34 8.88 -2.94
N ILE A 253 -1.55 9.31 -1.94
CA ILE A 253 -1.80 10.54 -1.16
C ILE A 253 -1.07 11.76 -1.75
N GLY A 254 0.02 11.55 -2.49
CA GLY A 254 0.90 12.61 -2.98
C GLY A 254 1.89 13.12 -1.91
N SER A 255 2.99 13.76 -2.35
CA SER A 255 3.99 14.38 -1.45
C SER A 255 3.39 15.51 -0.60
N ARG A 256 2.31 16.15 -1.04
CA ARG A 256 1.66 17.25 -0.30
C ARG A 256 0.53 16.73 0.59
N THR A 257 0.81 16.51 1.87
CA THR A 257 -0.05 16.88 3.02
C THR A 257 0.60 16.43 4.33
N ASN A 258 0.85 17.36 5.25
CA ASN A 258 1.16 17.09 6.66
C ASN A 258 -0.05 16.49 7.43
N ASP A 259 -1.17 16.27 6.73
CA ASP A 259 -2.47 16.00 7.34
C ASP A 259 -2.98 14.56 7.23
N VAL A 260 -2.30 13.57 6.63
CA VAL A 260 -2.93 12.23 6.45
C VAL A 260 -2.42 11.13 7.40
N LEU A 261 -1.16 11.19 7.85
CA LEU A 261 -0.75 10.39 9.01
C LEU A 261 -1.51 10.83 10.28
N SER A 262 -1.93 12.11 10.35
CA SER A 262 -2.86 12.65 11.35
C SER A 262 -4.36 12.53 10.99
N SER A 263 -4.74 12.45 9.71
CA SER A 263 -6.13 12.22 9.26
C SER A 263 -6.48 10.77 8.91
N ARG A 264 -5.77 9.80 9.48
CA ARG A 264 -6.56 8.78 10.19
C ARG A 264 -7.38 9.59 11.22
N GLN A 265 -8.57 10.08 10.81
CA GLN A 265 -9.70 10.10 11.74
C GLN A 265 -9.51 8.81 12.52
N LYS A 266 -9.40 8.87 13.85
CA LYS A 266 -9.32 7.68 14.69
C LYS A 266 -10.62 6.90 14.47
N ILE A 267 -10.72 6.25 13.32
CA ILE A 267 -11.74 5.30 12.94
C ILE A 267 -11.51 4.24 13.99
N ASN A 268 -12.46 4.15 14.92
CA ASN A 268 -12.35 3.22 16.01
C ASN A 268 -12.53 1.82 15.41
N ILE A 269 -11.40 1.14 15.18
CA ILE A 269 -11.34 -0.19 14.58
C ILE A 269 -11.52 -1.22 15.69
N ASN A 270 -12.35 -2.23 15.42
CA ASN A 270 -12.48 -3.39 16.29
C ASN A 270 -12.20 -4.66 15.47
N PRO A 271 -11.03 -5.30 15.65
CA PRO A 271 -10.64 -6.46 14.86
C PRO A 271 -11.43 -7.73 15.24
N ASN A 272 -12.20 -7.70 16.33
CA ASN A 272 -12.92 -8.87 16.82
C ASN A 272 -14.29 -9.02 16.17
N VAL A 273 -14.62 -10.24 15.78
CA VAL A 273 -15.96 -10.59 15.30
C VAL A 273 -16.98 -10.29 16.42
N PRO A 274 -18.06 -9.52 16.14
CA PRO A 274 -19.04 -9.18 17.16
C PRO A 274 -19.86 -10.40 17.57
N LYS A 275 -20.43 -10.35 18.77
CA LYS A 275 -21.44 -11.32 19.22
C LYS A 275 -22.76 -11.05 18.49
N TRP A 276 -22.99 -11.73 17.37
CA TRP A 276 -24.14 -11.51 16.47
C TRP A 276 -25.52 -11.53 17.13
N ARG A 277 -25.70 -12.23 18.25
CA ARG A 277 -26.96 -12.23 19.02
C ARG A 277 -27.38 -10.85 19.55
N TYR A 278 -26.43 -9.91 19.65
CA TYR A 278 -26.68 -8.55 20.11
C TYR A 278 -26.71 -7.52 18.97
N ILE A 279 -26.53 -7.97 17.73
CA ILE A 279 -26.56 -7.10 16.55
C ILE A 279 -27.94 -7.22 15.90
N SER A 280 -28.62 -6.09 15.75
CA SER A 280 -29.93 -6.02 15.10
C SER A 280 -29.84 -6.36 13.62
N GLU A 281 -30.88 -7.05 13.15
CA GLU A 281 -31.08 -7.33 11.73
C GLU A 281 -31.45 -6.05 10.98
N GLN A 282 -31.01 -5.99 9.73
CA GLN A 282 -31.27 -4.89 8.83
C GLN A 282 -31.67 -5.42 7.46
N ASP A 283 -32.58 -4.69 6.83
CA ASP A 283 -33.03 -4.94 5.48
C ASP A 283 -32.37 -3.96 4.52
N GLY A 284 -31.93 -4.48 3.39
CA GLY A 284 -31.36 -3.72 2.31
C GLY A 284 -31.73 -4.30 0.96
N ILE A 285 -31.35 -3.59 -0.09
CA ILE A 285 -31.49 -4.05 -1.47
C ILE A 285 -30.08 -4.24 -2.03
N ALA A 286 -29.75 -5.47 -2.39
CA ALA A 286 -28.52 -5.79 -3.09
C ALA A 286 -28.72 -5.59 -4.60
N LEU A 287 -27.83 -4.84 -5.23
CA LEU A 287 -27.82 -4.45 -6.63
C LEU A 287 -26.57 -5.02 -7.31
N CYS A 288 -26.77 -5.69 -8.45
CA CYS A 288 -25.71 -6.37 -9.18
C CYS A 288 -25.83 -6.15 -10.69
N TYR A 289 -24.71 -6.19 -11.39
CA TYR A 289 -24.71 -6.29 -12.86
C TYR A 289 -24.82 -7.75 -13.29
N TYR A 290 -25.50 -7.98 -14.42
CA TYR A 290 -25.42 -9.25 -15.11
C TYR A 290 -24.00 -9.54 -15.60
N THR A 291 -23.66 -10.80 -15.79
CA THR A 291 -22.43 -11.20 -16.47
C THR A 291 -22.57 -10.98 -17.97
N PHE A 292 -21.50 -10.53 -18.62
CA PHE A 292 -21.42 -10.40 -20.07
C PHE A 292 -20.89 -11.70 -20.69
N ASN A 293 -21.19 -11.95 -21.96
CA ASN A 293 -20.83 -13.19 -22.64
C ASN A 293 -19.58 -13.07 -23.51
N ASN A 294 -19.30 -11.86 -24.01
CA ASN A 294 -18.27 -11.62 -25.00
C ASN A 294 -17.64 -10.21 -24.87
N LEU A 295 -16.55 -9.97 -25.60
CA LEU A 295 -15.82 -8.70 -25.56
C LEU A 295 -16.62 -7.51 -26.12
N THR A 296 -17.60 -7.75 -26.99
CA THR A 296 -18.45 -6.68 -27.53
C THR A 296 -19.33 -6.11 -26.43
N GLU A 297 -19.96 -6.97 -25.63
CA GLU A 297 -20.75 -6.57 -24.45
C GLU A 297 -19.86 -5.89 -23.39
N LEU A 298 -18.67 -6.45 -23.12
CA LEU A 298 -17.70 -5.82 -22.20
C LEU A 298 -17.37 -4.37 -22.62
N LYS A 299 -17.22 -4.12 -23.93
CA LYS A 299 -16.86 -2.80 -24.46
C LYS A 299 -18.06 -1.86 -24.61
N ASP A 300 -19.29 -2.37 -24.58
CA ASP A 300 -20.50 -1.57 -24.66
C ASP A 300 -20.81 -0.89 -23.31
N ARG A 301 -20.67 0.43 -23.28
CA ARG A 301 -21.00 1.25 -22.11
C ARG A 301 -22.46 1.11 -21.65
N ARG A 302 -23.36 0.70 -22.54
CA ARG A 302 -24.78 0.54 -22.22
C ARG A 302 -25.03 -0.67 -21.33
N PHE A 303 -24.12 -1.65 -21.33
CA PHE A 303 -24.25 -2.87 -20.55
C PHE A 303 -24.20 -2.58 -19.04
N PHE A 304 -23.28 -1.72 -18.61
CA PHE A 304 -23.08 -1.36 -17.19
C PHE A 304 -23.89 -0.12 -16.76
N ARG A 305 -25.02 0.16 -17.42
CA ARG A 305 -25.90 1.25 -16.99
C ARG A 305 -26.75 0.84 -15.79
N LYS A 306 -27.13 1.83 -14.98
CA LYS A 306 -27.98 1.65 -13.80
C LYS A 306 -29.29 0.93 -14.06
N ASP A 307 -29.92 1.18 -15.21
CA ASP A 307 -31.18 0.55 -15.63
C ASP A 307 -31.02 -0.92 -16.03
N ARG A 308 -29.79 -1.46 -16.01
CA ARG A 308 -29.47 -2.87 -16.25
C ARG A 308 -29.10 -3.61 -14.96
N LEU A 309 -29.16 -2.95 -13.80
CA LEU A 309 -28.98 -3.61 -12.52
C LEU A 309 -30.18 -4.49 -12.22
N TYR A 310 -29.93 -5.70 -11.73
CA TYR A 310 -30.97 -6.47 -11.05
C TYR A 310 -30.85 -6.29 -9.54
N SER A 311 -31.98 -6.33 -8.86
CA SER A 311 -32.09 -6.13 -7.43
C SER A 311 -32.63 -7.38 -6.75
N ARG A 312 -32.17 -7.66 -5.54
CA ARG A 312 -32.76 -8.64 -4.63
C ARG A 312 -32.82 -8.07 -3.23
N ASP A 313 -33.83 -8.46 -2.47
CA ASP A 313 -33.90 -8.17 -1.05
C ASP A 313 -32.73 -8.87 -0.35
N TYR A 314 -32.16 -8.19 0.64
CA TYR A 314 -30.98 -8.66 1.34
C TYR A 314 -31.11 -8.36 2.83
N HIS A 315 -31.19 -9.42 3.62
CA HIS A 315 -31.33 -9.37 5.07
C HIS A 315 -29.97 -9.69 5.69
N PHE A 316 -29.51 -8.88 6.63
CA PHE A 316 -28.15 -9.01 7.16
C PHE A 316 -27.98 -8.44 8.57
N LYS A 317 -26.86 -8.81 9.20
CA LYS A 317 -26.31 -8.12 10.38
C LYS A 317 -24.95 -7.56 10.01
N ILE A 318 -24.62 -6.36 10.49
CA ILE A 318 -23.33 -5.70 10.25
C ILE A 318 -22.73 -5.24 11.57
N ALA A 319 -21.41 -5.40 11.73
CA ALA A 319 -20.69 -4.91 12.90
C ALA A 319 -20.82 -3.39 13.05
N PRO A 320 -20.91 -2.86 14.28
CA PRO A 320 -21.03 -1.42 14.51
C PRO A 320 -19.73 -0.65 14.18
N GLN A 321 -18.60 -1.35 14.22
CA GLN A 321 -17.27 -0.80 13.98
C GLN A 321 -16.58 -1.59 12.86
N PRO A 322 -15.76 -0.93 12.03
CA PRO A 322 -14.97 -1.64 11.04
C PRO A 322 -13.86 -2.44 11.72
N PHE A 323 -13.48 -3.57 11.12
CA PHE A 323 -12.35 -4.38 11.58
C PHE A 323 -11.05 -4.03 10.84
N SER A 324 -11.15 -3.36 9.69
CA SER A 324 -10.01 -2.92 8.89
C SER A 324 -10.34 -1.64 8.13
N SER A 325 -9.31 -0.86 7.81
CA SER A 325 -9.43 0.38 7.03
C SER A 325 -8.28 0.48 6.04
N GLY A 326 -8.62 0.59 4.75
CA GLY A 326 -7.67 1.00 3.71
C GLY A 326 -7.61 2.52 3.57
N VAL A 327 -6.99 3.00 2.48
CA VAL A 327 -6.92 4.44 2.18
C VAL A 327 -8.29 5.02 1.81
N GLU A 328 -9.15 4.21 1.18
CA GLU A 328 -10.43 4.70 0.65
C GLU A 328 -11.66 4.13 1.32
N LYS A 329 -11.56 2.91 1.86
CA LYS A 329 -12.71 2.14 2.36
C LYS A 329 -12.39 1.54 3.72
N CYS A 330 -13.41 1.51 4.58
CA CYS A 330 -13.43 0.68 5.78
C CYS A 330 -14.18 -0.62 5.50
N ALA A 331 -13.73 -1.71 6.10
CA ALA A 331 -14.35 -3.03 6.03
C ALA A 331 -14.99 -3.41 7.37
N TYR A 332 -16.21 -3.92 7.31
CA TYR A 332 -17.02 -4.33 8.45
C TYR A 332 -17.33 -5.82 8.33
N PHE A 333 -17.26 -6.56 9.44
CA PHE A 333 -17.82 -7.89 9.49
C PHE A 333 -19.32 -7.80 9.26
N ALA A 334 -19.88 -8.74 8.50
CA ALA A 334 -21.31 -8.88 8.29
C ALA A 334 -21.67 -10.36 8.20
N ILE A 335 -22.95 -10.67 8.40
CA ILE A 335 -23.51 -11.98 8.07
C ILE A 335 -24.79 -11.82 7.27
N SER A 336 -25.02 -12.70 6.30
CA SER A 336 -26.32 -12.83 5.66
C SER A 336 -27.30 -13.52 6.62
N VAL A 337 -28.56 -13.07 6.60
CA VAL A 337 -29.64 -13.68 7.37
C VAL A 337 -30.57 -14.35 6.36
N ASN A 338 -30.59 -15.68 6.39
CA ASN A 338 -31.45 -16.49 5.53
C ASN A 338 -32.51 -17.16 6.40
N ASN A 339 -33.79 -16.95 6.10
CA ASN A 339 -34.88 -17.56 6.87
C ASN A 339 -34.87 -19.10 6.82
N ASN A 340 -34.28 -19.69 5.78
CA ASN A 340 -34.33 -21.14 5.50
C ASN A 340 -32.93 -21.78 5.32
N GLY A 341 -31.84 -21.13 5.76
CA GLY A 341 -30.48 -21.63 5.55
C GLY A 341 -29.45 -21.08 6.53
N PRO A 342 -28.21 -21.60 6.52
CA PRO A 342 -27.16 -21.06 7.38
C PRO A 342 -26.86 -19.61 7.00
N SER A 343 -26.56 -18.80 8.02
CA SER A 343 -25.97 -17.48 7.82
C SER A 343 -24.58 -17.62 7.20
N GLU A 344 -24.31 -16.84 6.16
CA GLU A 344 -23.02 -16.80 5.50
C GLU A 344 -22.21 -15.62 6.03
N LYS A 345 -20.90 -15.81 6.15
CA LYS A 345 -19.97 -14.77 6.59
C LYS A 345 -19.61 -13.85 5.44
N MET A 346 -19.81 -12.56 5.64
CA MET A 346 -19.69 -11.53 4.62
C MET A 346 -18.82 -10.37 5.11
N VAL A 347 -18.33 -9.59 4.16
CA VAL A 347 -17.67 -8.31 4.41
C VAL A 347 -18.46 -7.21 3.73
N MET A 348 -18.77 -6.15 4.49
CA MET A 348 -19.35 -4.92 3.95
C MET A 348 -18.32 -3.80 3.97
N LYS A 349 -18.08 -3.16 2.82
CA LYS A 349 -17.11 -2.07 2.68
C LYS A 349 -17.81 -0.74 2.41
N LYS A 350 -17.36 0.31 3.07
CA LYS A 350 -17.89 1.68 2.95
C LYS A 350 -16.77 2.66 2.68
N TYR A 351 -16.97 3.60 1.76
CA TYR A 351 -15.98 4.65 1.52
C TYR A 351 -15.83 5.59 2.74
N ILE A 352 -14.59 5.92 3.08
CA ILE A 352 -14.20 6.87 4.13
C ILE A 352 -14.66 8.26 3.70
N GLN A 353 -15.41 8.97 4.55
CA GLN A 353 -16.17 10.16 4.14
C GLN A 353 -15.35 11.45 4.07
N ASN A 354 -15.57 12.21 2.99
CA ASN A 354 -16.12 13.57 3.07
C ASN A 354 -17.56 13.52 2.53
N ALA A 355 -18.51 14.28 3.08
CA ALA A 355 -19.95 14.12 2.81
C ALA A 355 -20.38 14.28 1.34
N SER A 356 -19.52 14.83 0.47
CA SER A 356 -19.71 14.94 -0.99
C SER A 356 -19.19 13.74 -1.79
N ALA A 357 -18.49 12.78 -1.18
CA ALA A 357 -17.74 11.69 -1.83
C ALA A 357 -18.41 10.31 -1.76
N ASN A 358 -19.52 10.16 -1.02
CA ASN A 358 -20.24 8.89 -0.84
C ASN A 358 -21.38 8.73 -1.86
N ASN A 359 -21.05 8.90 -3.15
CA ASN A 359 -22.01 8.88 -4.24
C ASN A 359 -22.27 7.44 -4.72
N PHE A 360 -23.53 7.11 -5.00
CA PHE A 360 -24.00 5.83 -5.55
C PHE A 360 -23.14 5.34 -6.73
N GLU A 361 -22.68 6.25 -7.59
CA GLU A 361 -21.90 5.90 -8.80
C GLU A 361 -20.58 5.23 -8.48
N ARG A 362 -19.93 5.68 -7.41
CA ARG A 362 -18.62 5.17 -7.00
C ARG A 362 -18.71 3.73 -6.52
N TYR A 363 -19.85 3.33 -5.96
CA TYR A 363 -20.11 1.94 -5.61
C TYR A 363 -20.41 1.11 -6.86
N LEU A 364 -21.16 1.65 -7.82
CA LEU A 364 -21.41 0.97 -9.09
C LEU A 364 -20.14 0.75 -9.90
N GLU A 365 -19.22 1.71 -9.93
CA GLU A 365 -17.90 1.57 -10.57
C GLU A 365 -17.07 0.44 -9.94
N ALA A 366 -17.17 0.26 -8.62
CA ALA A 366 -16.49 -0.84 -7.93
C ALA A 366 -17.14 -2.20 -8.24
N VAL A 367 -18.48 -2.27 -8.25
CA VAL A 367 -19.23 -3.48 -8.64
C VAL A 367 -18.95 -3.84 -10.10
N GLU A 368 -18.90 -2.87 -11.01
CA GLU A 368 -18.50 -3.05 -12.41
C GLU A 368 -17.08 -3.64 -12.50
N SER A 369 -16.11 -3.07 -11.75
CA SER A 369 -14.73 -3.54 -11.75
C SER A 369 -14.62 -5.00 -11.27
N SER A 370 -15.30 -5.35 -10.16
CA SER A 370 -15.32 -6.72 -9.65
C SER A 370 -16.01 -7.69 -10.61
N THR A 371 -17.12 -7.27 -11.25
CA THR A 371 -17.85 -8.09 -12.24
C THR A 371 -16.96 -8.41 -13.44
N VAL A 372 -16.22 -7.42 -13.95
CA VAL A 372 -15.29 -7.60 -15.08
C VAL A 372 -14.11 -8.49 -14.69
N ALA A 373 -13.51 -8.28 -13.53
CA ALA A 373 -12.39 -9.10 -13.06
C ALA A 373 -12.80 -10.56 -12.84
N ASN A 374 -13.94 -10.81 -12.17
CA ASN A 374 -14.49 -12.15 -11.98
C ASN A 374 -14.75 -12.88 -13.30
N HIS A 375 -15.36 -12.21 -14.28
CA HIS A 375 -15.58 -12.82 -15.58
C HIS A 375 -14.26 -13.19 -16.28
N LEU A 376 -13.29 -12.28 -16.30
CA LEU A 376 -11.99 -12.51 -16.93
C LEU A 376 -11.18 -13.59 -16.22
N SER A 377 -11.32 -13.71 -14.90
CA SER A 377 -10.70 -14.78 -14.11
C SER A 377 -11.28 -16.15 -14.48
N GLY A 378 -12.60 -16.24 -14.71
CA GLY A 378 -13.24 -17.44 -15.26
C GLY A 378 -12.68 -17.82 -16.65
N LYS A 379 -12.46 -16.83 -17.54
CA LYS A 379 -11.82 -17.08 -18.84
C LYS A 379 -10.38 -17.56 -18.70
N PHE A 380 -9.60 -16.96 -17.79
CA PHE A 380 -8.24 -17.41 -17.48
C PHE A 380 -8.23 -18.85 -16.98
N ASN A 381 -9.09 -19.18 -16.00
CA ASN A 381 -9.15 -20.50 -15.38
C ASN A 381 -9.56 -21.61 -16.36
N SER A 382 -10.37 -21.29 -17.37
CA SER A 382 -10.71 -22.24 -18.44
C SER A 382 -9.48 -22.75 -19.21
N ILE A 383 -8.44 -21.92 -19.30
CA ILE A 383 -7.14 -22.25 -19.89
C ILE A 383 -6.21 -22.82 -18.83
N ALA A 384 -6.16 -22.22 -17.64
CA ALA A 384 -5.31 -22.64 -16.52
C ALA A 384 -5.50 -24.12 -16.18
N LYS A 385 -6.76 -24.59 -16.12
CA LYS A 385 -7.12 -25.99 -15.88
C LYS A 385 -6.46 -26.95 -16.87
N ARG A 386 -6.39 -26.59 -18.15
CA ARG A 386 -5.78 -27.42 -19.21
C ARG A 386 -4.26 -27.41 -19.16
N LYS A 387 -3.67 -26.40 -18.51
CA LYS A 387 -2.22 -26.16 -18.49
C LYS A 387 -1.58 -26.42 -17.11
N ASN A 388 -2.35 -26.97 -16.17
CA ASN A 388 -1.94 -27.22 -14.79
C ASN A 388 -1.28 -25.99 -14.16
N VAL A 389 -2.00 -24.86 -14.17
CA VAL A 389 -1.59 -23.61 -13.55
C VAL A 389 -2.60 -23.27 -12.45
N PRO A 390 -2.16 -22.79 -11.27
CA PRO A 390 -3.05 -22.37 -10.19
C PRO A 390 -4.15 -21.41 -10.68
N PHE A 391 -5.33 -21.55 -10.09
CA PHE A 391 -6.47 -20.72 -10.46
C PHE A 391 -6.35 -19.31 -9.91
N VAL A 392 -6.93 -18.36 -10.63
CA VAL A 392 -7.12 -16.98 -10.17
C VAL A 392 -8.61 -16.72 -10.15
N ASN A 393 -9.15 -16.47 -8.97
CA ASN A 393 -10.56 -16.20 -8.76
C ASN A 393 -10.72 -14.79 -8.17
N PHE A 394 -11.75 -14.08 -8.61
CA PHE A 394 -12.15 -12.81 -7.99
C PHE A 394 -13.50 -12.96 -7.31
N LEU A 395 -13.66 -12.40 -6.12
CA LEU A 395 -14.96 -12.30 -5.48
C LEU A 395 -15.93 -11.48 -6.35
N CYS A 396 -17.17 -11.93 -6.38
CA CYS A 396 -18.25 -11.16 -6.98
C CYS A 396 -18.76 -10.15 -5.95
N ALA A 397 -18.65 -8.87 -6.27
CA ALA A 397 -19.10 -7.79 -5.41
C ALA A 397 -20.53 -7.36 -5.78
N SER A 398 -21.32 -6.99 -4.77
CA SER A 398 -22.66 -6.42 -4.93
C SER A 398 -22.75 -5.06 -4.24
N LEU A 399 -23.63 -4.17 -4.69
CA LEU A 399 -23.93 -2.92 -3.98
C LEU A 399 -25.16 -3.11 -3.08
N VAL A 400 -25.01 -2.98 -1.77
CA VAL A 400 -26.14 -3.00 -0.84
C VAL A 400 -26.55 -1.57 -0.51
N ARG A 401 -27.81 -1.24 -0.83
CA ARG A 401 -28.47 0.01 -0.45
C ARG A 401 -29.33 -0.23 0.78
N VAL A 402 -29.08 0.54 1.84
CA VAL A 402 -29.81 0.49 3.11
C VAL A 402 -30.44 1.85 3.38
N VAL A 403 -31.70 1.89 3.77
CA VAL A 403 -32.36 3.14 4.18
C VAL A 403 -32.62 3.06 5.68
N PHE A 404 -31.96 3.92 6.44
CA PHE A 404 -32.09 3.98 7.89
C PHE A 404 -32.21 5.43 8.33
N ASN A 405 -33.20 5.75 9.18
CA ASN A 405 -33.50 7.11 9.65
C ASN A 405 -33.53 8.17 8.51
N SER A 406 -34.22 7.84 7.41
CA SER A 406 -34.32 8.69 6.21
C SER A 406 -32.99 9.02 5.53
N ARG A 407 -31.90 8.30 5.87
CA ARG A 407 -30.59 8.40 5.21
C ARG A 407 -30.30 7.12 4.46
N THR A 408 -29.88 7.29 3.20
CA THR A 408 -29.43 6.16 2.38
C THR A 408 -27.96 5.91 2.63
N HIS A 409 -27.64 4.66 2.93
CA HIS A 409 -26.29 4.14 3.08
C HIS A 409 -26.01 3.12 1.97
N TYR A 410 -24.75 3.08 1.56
CA TYR A 410 -24.27 2.21 0.51
C TYR A 410 -23.08 1.41 1.03
N TYR A 411 -23.06 0.13 0.70
CA TYR A 411 -21.96 -0.79 1.03
C TYR A 411 -21.63 -1.63 -0.19
N ILE A 412 -20.35 -1.95 -0.36
CA ILE A 412 -19.91 -3.05 -1.24
C ILE A 412 -20.00 -4.33 -0.39
N LEU A 413 -20.71 -5.34 -0.88
CA LEU A 413 -20.88 -6.64 -0.24
C LEU A 413 -20.07 -7.69 -0.98
N GLU A 414 -19.27 -8.44 -0.24
CA GLU A 414 -18.44 -9.55 -0.71
C GLU A 414 -18.42 -10.67 0.35
N GLU A 415 -18.03 -11.88 -0.05
CA GLU A 415 -17.78 -12.98 0.88
C GLU A 415 -16.57 -12.69 1.78
N GLU A 416 -16.59 -13.19 3.02
CA GLU A 416 -15.44 -13.07 3.92
C GLU A 416 -14.32 -14.06 3.52
N LEU A 417 -13.11 -13.51 3.26
CA LEU A 417 -11.89 -14.30 3.13
C LEU A 417 -11.43 -14.77 4.51
N GLN A 418 -11.44 -16.08 4.76
CA GLN A 418 -11.24 -16.66 6.10
C GLN A 418 -9.87 -17.32 6.26
N ASN A 419 -9.35 -17.28 7.50
CA ASN A 419 -8.28 -18.13 8.02
C ASN A 419 -6.94 -18.08 7.27
N VAL A 420 -6.71 -17.05 6.45
CA VAL A 420 -5.46 -16.86 5.70
C VAL A 420 -5.10 -15.38 5.71
N GLU A 421 -3.81 -15.10 5.75
CA GLU A 421 -3.27 -13.74 5.68
C GLU A 421 -3.68 -13.05 4.36
N PHE A 422 -4.25 -11.84 4.47
CA PHE A 422 -4.56 -11.01 3.32
C PHE A 422 -3.27 -10.39 2.77
N LYS A 423 -3.03 -10.56 1.48
CA LYS A 423 -1.84 -10.10 0.77
C LYS A 423 -2.24 -9.19 -0.38
N ARG A 424 -1.44 -8.15 -0.61
CA ARG A 424 -1.42 -7.41 -1.87
C ARG A 424 -0.24 -7.92 -2.69
N PHE A 425 -0.45 -8.21 -3.97
CA PHE A 425 0.56 -8.78 -4.88
C PHE A 425 1.11 -7.74 -5.87
N ASN A 426 0.26 -6.83 -6.33
CA ASN A 426 0.67 -5.64 -7.05
C ASN A 426 -0.30 -4.47 -6.80
N THR A 427 0.06 -3.28 -7.25
CA THR A 427 -0.75 -2.06 -7.16
C THR A 427 -1.17 -1.58 -8.55
N ASN A 428 -2.18 -0.71 -8.60
CA ASN A 428 -2.55 0.00 -9.82
C ASN A 428 -1.55 1.09 -10.25
N SER A 429 -0.47 1.33 -9.49
CA SER A 429 0.64 2.21 -9.88
C SER A 429 1.79 1.46 -10.57
N GLY A 430 1.66 0.12 -10.68
CA GLY A 430 2.63 -0.74 -11.34
C GLY A 430 3.67 -1.36 -10.42
N ILE A 431 3.54 -1.19 -9.10
CA ILE A 431 4.48 -1.75 -8.13
C ILE A 431 4.08 -3.19 -7.84
N ILE A 432 5.03 -4.11 -7.96
CA ILE A 432 4.87 -5.51 -7.58
C ILE A 432 5.29 -5.63 -6.11
N THR A 433 4.32 -5.88 -5.24
CA THR A 433 4.50 -5.98 -3.79
C THR A 433 4.93 -7.38 -3.37
N LEU A 434 4.38 -8.40 -4.02
CA LEU A 434 4.73 -9.80 -3.82
C LEU A 434 4.65 -10.53 -5.16
N ALA A 435 5.80 -10.85 -5.72
CA ALA A 435 5.86 -11.45 -7.06
C ALA A 435 5.26 -12.87 -7.06
N ARG A 436 4.23 -13.06 -7.89
CA ARG A 436 3.64 -14.36 -8.22
C ARG A 436 3.53 -14.51 -9.73
N PRO A 437 4.25 -15.47 -10.35
CA PRO A 437 4.23 -15.63 -11.81
C PRO A 437 2.83 -15.79 -12.40
N VAL A 438 1.94 -16.49 -11.71
CA VAL A 438 0.55 -16.72 -12.13
C VAL A 438 -0.25 -15.42 -12.17
N LEU A 439 -0.11 -14.56 -11.15
CA LEU A 439 -0.84 -13.30 -11.05
C LEU A 439 -0.35 -12.27 -12.09
N GLU A 440 0.96 -12.20 -12.33
CA GLU A 440 1.52 -11.36 -13.39
C GLU A 440 1.09 -11.84 -14.79
N ALA A 441 0.98 -13.16 -14.97
CA ALA A 441 0.45 -13.72 -16.21
C ALA A 441 -1.06 -13.50 -16.35
N PHE A 442 -1.82 -13.48 -15.25
CA PHE A 442 -3.25 -13.13 -15.27
C PHE A 442 -3.45 -11.68 -15.72
N ALA A 443 -2.72 -10.71 -15.13
CA ALA A 443 -2.77 -9.32 -15.57
C ALA A 443 -2.48 -9.20 -17.09
N HIS A 444 -1.40 -9.82 -17.55
CA HIS A 444 -1.06 -9.87 -18.98
C HIS A 444 -2.14 -10.54 -19.84
N PHE A 445 -2.70 -11.67 -19.39
CA PHE A 445 -3.80 -12.32 -20.07
C PHE A 445 -5.00 -11.38 -20.23
N THR A 446 -5.37 -10.60 -19.21
CA THR A 446 -6.49 -9.65 -19.32
C THR A 446 -6.24 -8.58 -20.39
N TYR A 447 -5.00 -8.09 -20.49
CA TYR A 447 -4.59 -7.15 -21.52
C TYR A 447 -4.69 -7.77 -22.93
N GLU A 448 -4.10 -8.95 -23.13
CA GLU A 448 -4.10 -9.60 -24.44
C GLU A 448 -5.49 -10.08 -24.85
N HIS A 449 -6.22 -10.74 -23.94
CA HIS A 449 -7.57 -11.27 -24.17
C HIS A 449 -8.55 -10.15 -24.57
N THR A 450 -8.42 -8.97 -23.95
CA THR A 450 -9.29 -7.82 -24.28
C THR A 450 -8.80 -7.02 -25.49
N LYS A 451 -7.71 -7.45 -26.14
CA LYS A 451 -7.06 -6.80 -27.28
C LYS A 451 -6.58 -5.38 -26.93
N GLY A 452 -5.94 -5.24 -25.78
CA GLY A 452 -5.40 -3.99 -25.25
C GLY A 452 -6.45 -2.97 -24.80
N TYR A 453 -7.70 -3.40 -24.61
CA TYR A 453 -8.77 -2.52 -24.16
C TYR A 453 -8.65 -2.16 -22.67
N LEU A 454 -8.30 -3.15 -21.84
CA LEU A 454 -8.09 -2.95 -20.41
C LEU A 454 -7.04 -3.91 -19.85
N VAL A 455 -6.59 -3.66 -18.64
CA VAL A 455 -5.80 -4.58 -17.81
C VAL A 455 -6.30 -4.54 -16.38
N VAL A 456 -6.42 -5.71 -15.76
CA VAL A 456 -6.77 -5.84 -14.33
C VAL A 456 -5.48 -5.74 -13.50
N CYS A 457 -5.50 -4.85 -12.51
CA CYS A 457 -4.41 -4.53 -11.60
C CYS A 457 -4.91 -4.53 -10.14
N ASP A 458 -4.02 -4.14 -9.21
CA ASP A 458 -4.29 -4.12 -7.76
C ASP A 458 -4.75 -5.51 -7.27
N LEU A 459 -3.97 -6.53 -7.66
CA LEU A 459 -4.24 -7.92 -7.34
C LEU A 459 -3.99 -8.12 -5.84
N GLN A 460 -5.04 -8.36 -5.07
CA GLN A 460 -5.00 -8.50 -3.61
C GLN A 460 -6.07 -9.46 -3.11
N GLY A 461 -5.79 -10.20 -2.03
CA GLY A 461 -6.65 -11.25 -1.50
C GLY A 461 -5.87 -12.28 -0.72
N ILE A 462 -6.28 -13.54 -0.79
CA ILE A 462 -5.60 -14.66 -0.12
C ILE A 462 -4.95 -15.59 -1.14
N GLU A 463 -3.87 -16.24 -0.73
CA GLU A 463 -3.16 -17.28 -1.47
C GLU A 463 -3.42 -18.63 -0.79
N LEU A 464 -4.00 -19.56 -1.56
CA LEU A 464 -4.24 -20.95 -1.19
C LEU A 464 -3.30 -21.86 -2.00
N ASP A 465 -3.24 -23.16 -1.68
CA ASP A 465 -2.27 -24.08 -2.28
C ASP A 465 -2.35 -24.14 -3.81
N ASP A 466 -3.57 -24.21 -4.37
CA ASP A 466 -3.80 -24.34 -5.82
C ASP A 466 -4.57 -23.16 -6.44
N GLU A 467 -4.84 -22.11 -5.67
CA GLU A 467 -5.58 -20.95 -6.17
C GLU A 467 -5.30 -19.64 -5.43
N TYR A 468 -5.63 -18.55 -6.11
CA TYR A 468 -5.67 -17.20 -5.55
C TYR A 468 -7.11 -16.73 -5.51
N LEU A 469 -7.58 -16.31 -4.33
CA LEU A 469 -8.90 -15.71 -4.17
C LEU A 469 -8.76 -14.21 -3.88
N LEU A 470 -9.05 -13.42 -4.90
CA LEU A 470 -8.77 -11.99 -4.97
C LEU A 470 -10.04 -11.13 -4.84
N THR A 471 -9.86 -9.87 -4.46
CA THR A 471 -10.95 -8.89 -4.34
C THR A 471 -10.46 -7.46 -4.60
N ASP A 472 -11.40 -6.50 -4.69
CA ASP A 472 -11.13 -5.08 -4.89
C ASP A 472 -10.15 -4.77 -6.04
N PRO A 473 -10.42 -5.26 -7.28
CA PRO A 473 -9.54 -4.98 -8.41
C PRO A 473 -9.56 -3.51 -8.80
N ALA A 474 -8.42 -3.04 -9.33
CA ALA A 474 -8.38 -1.85 -10.16
C ALA A 474 -8.32 -2.24 -11.63
N ILE A 475 -8.85 -1.39 -12.52
CA ILE A 475 -8.80 -1.64 -13.96
C ILE A 475 -8.31 -0.38 -14.66
N HIS A 476 -7.22 -0.50 -15.43
CA HIS A 476 -6.87 0.53 -16.40
C HIS A 476 -7.53 0.19 -17.73
N CYS A 477 -8.24 1.15 -18.32
CA CYS A 477 -9.03 0.97 -19.52
C CYS A 477 -8.84 2.16 -20.45
N ILE A 478 -8.82 1.93 -21.76
CA ILE A 478 -8.74 3.03 -22.74
C ILE A 478 -9.94 3.98 -22.71
N ASP A 479 -11.09 3.55 -22.16
CA ASP A 479 -12.20 4.42 -21.80
C ASP A 479 -11.97 4.99 -20.40
N ASN A 480 -11.47 6.23 -20.34
CA ASN A 480 -11.12 6.94 -19.10
C ASN A 480 -12.31 7.20 -18.16
N SER A 481 -13.55 7.04 -18.65
CA SER A 481 -14.76 7.31 -17.88
C SER A 481 -15.36 6.08 -17.18
N ARG A 482 -14.73 4.91 -17.32
CA ARG A 482 -15.13 3.67 -16.64
C ARG A 482 -14.22 3.35 -15.46
N PHE A 483 -14.68 2.46 -14.57
CA PHE A 483 -13.89 1.87 -13.47
C PHE A 483 -13.38 2.88 -12.42
N GLY A 484 -14.08 4.00 -12.27
CA GLY A 484 -13.77 5.00 -11.25
C GLY A 484 -12.40 5.65 -11.39
N HIS A 485 -11.91 6.24 -10.31
CA HIS A 485 -10.70 7.07 -10.30
C HIS A 485 -9.40 6.27 -10.38
N THR A 486 -9.41 4.98 -10.01
CA THR A 486 -8.24 4.07 -10.09
C THR A 486 -7.87 3.70 -11.53
N ASN A 487 -8.76 3.95 -12.49
CA ASN A 487 -8.46 3.84 -13.91
C ASN A 487 -7.52 4.97 -14.37
N LEU A 488 -6.29 4.65 -14.75
CA LEU A 488 -5.31 5.63 -15.23
C LEU A 488 -5.26 5.71 -16.76
N GLY A 489 -6.28 5.17 -17.42
CA GLY A 489 -6.43 5.25 -18.87
C GLY A 489 -5.39 4.43 -19.63
N ARG A 490 -5.25 4.75 -20.92
CA ARG A 490 -4.18 4.21 -21.77
C ARG A 490 -2.77 4.50 -21.22
N GLN A 491 -2.56 5.66 -20.61
CA GLN A 491 -1.28 5.99 -20.02
C GLN A 491 -0.98 5.11 -18.80
N GLY A 492 -1.99 4.78 -17.99
CA GLY A 492 -1.90 3.78 -16.93
C GLY A 492 -1.45 2.40 -17.43
N ILE A 493 -2.11 1.91 -18.49
CA ILE A 493 -1.70 0.66 -19.16
C ILE A 493 -0.22 0.71 -19.54
N ASN A 494 0.21 1.79 -20.18
CA ASN A 494 1.59 1.90 -20.66
C ASN A 494 2.60 2.06 -19.52
N LYS A 495 2.38 3.00 -18.59
CA LYS A 495 3.34 3.39 -17.55
C LYS A 495 3.32 2.51 -16.31
N CYS A 496 2.18 1.92 -15.97
CA CYS A 496 2.01 1.14 -14.75
C CYS A 496 2.06 -0.36 -15.04
N PHE A 497 1.56 -0.82 -16.19
CA PHE A 497 1.60 -2.24 -16.54
C PHE A 497 2.73 -2.57 -17.53
N LEU A 498 2.64 -2.10 -18.78
CA LEU A 498 3.54 -2.52 -19.86
C LEU A 498 5.02 -2.18 -19.60
N ALA A 499 5.29 -1.02 -18.99
CA ALA A 499 6.66 -0.60 -18.67
C ALA A 499 7.33 -1.47 -17.58
N ASN A 500 6.55 -2.14 -16.72
CA ASN A 500 7.06 -2.93 -15.60
C ASN A 500 6.95 -4.45 -15.81
N HIS A 501 5.96 -4.89 -16.60
CA HIS A 501 5.71 -6.31 -16.83
C HIS A 501 6.88 -6.99 -17.55
N LYS A 502 7.33 -8.10 -16.98
CA LYS A 502 8.28 -9.03 -17.62
C LYS A 502 7.58 -10.37 -17.79
N CYS A 503 7.45 -10.82 -19.04
CA CYS A 503 6.89 -12.13 -19.34
C CYS A 503 7.64 -13.23 -18.59
N ASN A 504 6.90 -14.04 -17.85
CA ASN A 504 7.42 -15.16 -17.08
C ASN A 504 7.08 -16.52 -17.73
N HIS A 505 7.42 -17.62 -17.06
CA HIS A 505 7.16 -18.97 -17.58
C HIS A 505 5.66 -19.29 -17.73
N VAL A 506 4.78 -18.70 -16.91
CA VAL A 506 3.33 -18.84 -17.03
C VAL A 506 2.81 -18.08 -18.24
N CYS A 507 3.32 -16.86 -18.49
CA CYS A 507 2.98 -16.09 -19.71
C CYS A 507 3.29 -16.91 -20.98
N LYS A 508 4.49 -17.49 -21.04
CA LYS A 508 4.91 -18.38 -22.13
C LYS A 508 4.02 -19.61 -22.23
N ARG A 509 3.70 -20.25 -21.09
CA ARG A 509 2.79 -21.41 -21.04
C ARG A 509 1.41 -21.04 -21.55
N PHE A 510 0.91 -19.83 -21.33
CA PHE A 510 -0.36 -19.34 -21.88
C PHE A 510 -0.28 -18.95 -23.37
N GLY A 511 0.92 -18.86 -23.95
CA GLY A 511 1.13 -18.43 -25.32
C GLY A 511 0.92 -16.92 -25.51
N LEU A 512 1.08 -16.14 -24.44
CA LEU A 512 0.92 -14.69 -24.49
C LEU A 512 2.06 -14.06 -25.30
N LYS A 513 1.71 -13.04 -26.09
CA LYS A 513 2.69 -12.29 -26.88
C LYS A 513 3.63 -11.53 -25.95
N PRO A 514 4.95 -11.56 -26.18
CA PRO A 514 5.86 -10.71 -25.44
C PRO A 514 5.40 -9.24 -25.52
N THR A 515 5.28 -8.59 -24.37
CA THR A 515 5.09 -7.13 -24.33
C THR A 515 6.39 -6.50 -24.79
N ASN A 516 6.42 -5.95 -26.01
CA ASN A 516 7.62 -5.32 -26.57
C ASN A 516 8.16 -4.24 -25.61
N ARG A 517 9.47 -4.29 -25.36
CA ARG A 517 10.22 -3.17 -24.77
C ARG A 517 10.45 -2.11 -25.83
#